data_AF-A0A1L1Y219-F1
#
_entry.id   AF-A0A1L1Y219-F1
#
_cell.length_a   1.000
_cell.length_b   1.000
_cell.length_c   1.000
_cell.angle_alpha   90.00
_cell.angle_beta   90.00
_cell.angle_gamma   90.00
#
_symmetry.space_group_name_H-M   'P 1'
#
loop_
_entity.id
_entity.type
_entity.pdbx_description
1 polymer ?
#
loop_
_entity_poly.entity_id
_entity_poly.type
_entity_poly.pdbx_seq_one_letter_code
_entity_poly.pdbx_strand_id
1 'polypeptide(L)'
;VVGPSLSLHRCGLPREIAIELFQTFVIRGLIRKHFASNIGVAKSKIREKEPIVWEILQEVMQGHPVLLNRAPTLHRLGIQAFQPILVEGRAICLHPLVCKGFNADFDGDQMAVHVPLSLEAQAEARLL
;
A
#
# COMPACT_ATOMS: atom_id res chain seq x y z
N VAL A 1 -0.81 -10.79 8.63
CA VAL A 1 -1.98 -11.60 9.05
C VAL A 1 -2.72 -12.16 7.85
N VAL A 2 -3.47 -13.24 8.01
CA VAL A 2 -4.20 -13.89 6.91
C VAL A 2 -5.38 -12.99 6.48
N GLY A 3 -5.52 -12.73 5.19
CA GLY A 3 -6.66 -12.02 4.60
C GLY A 3 -7.47 -12.93 3.66
N PRO A 4 -8.30 -13.85 4.17
CA PRO A 4 -8.98 -14.86 3.35
C PRO A 4 -10.07 -14.29 2.43
N SER A 5 -10.58 -13.09 2.72
CA SER A 5 -11.58 -12.39 1.90
C SER A 5 -10.97 -11.54 0.78
N LEU A 6 -9.64 -11.43 0.72
CA LEU A 6 -8.96 -10.69 -0.34
C LEU A 6 -9.10 -11.44 -1.67
N SER A 7 -9.13 -10.70 -2.78
CA SER A 7 -8.84 -11.31 -4.08
C SER A 7 -7.34 -11.60 -4.20
N LEU A 8 -6.95 -12.59 -5.00
CA LEU A 8 -5.55 -13.04 -5.11
C LEU A 8 -4.54 -11.91 -5.42
N HIS A 9 -4.96 -10.92 -6.21
CA HIS A 9 -4.13 -9.79 -6.63
C HIS A 9 -4.14 -8.61 -5.65
N ARG A 10 -4.77 -8.74 -4.47
CA ARG A 10 -4.91 -7.66 -3.48
C ARG A 10 -4.17 -7.98 -2.18
N CYS A 11 -3.69 -6.94 -1.52
CA CYS A 11 -3.21 -7.00 -0.15
C CYS A 11 -3.89 -5.94 0.71
N GLY A 12 -4.06 -6.21 2.01
CA GLY A 12 -4.52 -5.21 2.96
C GLY A 12 -3.36 -4.41 3.50
N LEU A 13 -3.40 -3.09 3.37
CA LEU A 13 -2.40 -2.17 3.88
C LEU A 13 -3.01 -1.33 5.03
N PRO A 14 -2.43 -1.36 6.24
CA PRO A 14 -2.85 -0.52 7.34
C PRO A 14 -2.83 0.96 6.99
N ARG A 15 -3.82 1.72 7.48
CA ARG A 15 -3.96 3.16 7.22
C ARG A 15 -2.69 3.95 7.55
N GLU A 16 -2.04 3.63 8.67
CA GLU A 16 -0.81 4.32 9.14
C GLU A 16 0.39 4.06 8.20
N ILE A 17 0.51 2.84 7.67
CA ILE A 17 1.57 2.52 6.71
C ILE A 17 1.27 3.16 5.34
N ALA A 18 0.01 3.08 4.90
CA ALA A 18 -0.43 3.64 3.63
C ALA A 18 -0.23 5.16 3.56
N ILE A 19 -0.59 5.90 4.62
CA ILE A 19 -0.45 7.35 4.61
C ILE A 19 1.02 7.79 4.53
N GLU A 20 1.93 7.04 5.16
CA GLU A 20 3.36 7.34 5.14
C GLU A 20 3.95 7.07 3.76
N LEU A 21 3.65 5.89 3.19
CA LEU A 21 4.15 5.49 1.88
C LEU A 21 3.63 6.38 0.73
N PHE A 22 2.39 6.86 0.83
CA PHE A 22 1.73 7.64 -0.23
C PHE A 22 1.62 9.14 0.08
N GLN A 23 2.29 9.63 1.13
CA GLN A 23 2.09 10.99 1.65
C GLN A 23 2.24 12.08 0.57
N THR A 24 3.26 11.99 -0.27
CA THR A 24 3.52 12.96 -1.34
C THR A 24 2.39 13.00 -2.36
N PHE A 25 1.83 11.84 -2.72
CA PHE A 25 0.72 11.73 -3.65
C PHE A 25 -0.57 12.27 -3.04
N VAL A 26 -0.82 12.01 -1.76
CA VAL A 26 -1.96 12.56 -1.02
C VAL A 26 -1.89 14.08 -0.92
N ILE A 27 -0.71 14.64 -0.60
CA ILE A 27 -0.49 16.10 -0.59
C ILE A 27 -0.81 16.69 -1.98
N ARG A 28 -0.31 16.07 -3.05
CA ARG A 28 -0.61 16.51 -4.42
C ARG A 28 -2.11 16.43 -4.73
N GLY A 29 -2.78 15.36 -4.30
CA GLY A 29 -4.23 15.18 -4.47
C GLY A 29 -5.05 16.27 -3.76
N LEU A 30 -4.73 16.55 -2.50
CA LEU A 30 -5.40 17.59 -1.70
C LEU A 30 -5.27 18.98 -2.33
N ILE A 31 -4.09 19.33 -2.85
CA ILE A 31 -3.86 20.62 -3.52
C ILE A 31 -4.59 20.68 -4.86
N ARG A 32 -4.48 19.63 -5.70
CA ARG A 32 -5.12 19.58 -7.02
C ARG A 32 -6.64 19.66 -6.96
N LYS A 33 -7.24 19.15 -5.88
CA LYS A 33 -8.69 19.19 -5.66
C LYS A 33 -9.14 20.38 -4.79
N HIS A 34 -8.25 21.34 -4.52
CA HIS A 34 -8.53 22.54 -3.75
C HIS A 34 -8.97 22.31 -2.29
N PHE A 35 -8.70 21.12 -1.73
CA PHE A 35 -8.87 20.85 -0.29
C PHE A 35 -7.74 21.46 0.55
N ALA A 36 -6.59 21.77 -0.04
CA ALA A 36 -5.49 22.49 0.60
C ALA A 36 -4.94 23.58 -0.33
N SER A 37 -4.67 24.77 0.21
CA SER A 37 -4.11 25.89 -0.57
C SER A 37 -2.60 25.77 -0.82
N ASN A 38 -1.89 25.01 0.00
CA ASN A 38 -0.45 24.78 -0.12
C ASN A 38 -0.02 23.50 0.61
N ILE A 39 1.27 23.15 0.50
CA ILE A 39 1.86 21.95 1.12
C ILE A 39 1.74 21.96 2.65
N GLY A 40 1.90 23.13 3.28
CA GLY A 40 1.79 23.26 4.74
C GLY A 40 0.40 22.91 5.25
N VAL A 41 -0.63 23.45 4.61
CA VAL A 41 -2.03 23.14 4.93
C VAL A 41 -2.32 21.66 4.69
N ALA A 42 -1.87 21.09 3.55
CA ALA A 42 -2.05 19.67 3.26
C ALA A 42 -1.42 18.76 4.33
N LYS A 43 -0.20 19.08 4.78
CA LYS A 43 0.47 18.36 5.87
C LYS A 43 -0.28 18.47 7.19
N SER A 44 -0.86 19.64 7.50
CA SER A 44 -1.71 19.82 8.70
C SER A 44 -2.92 18.90 8.66
N LYS A 45 -3.65 18.87 7.54
CA LYS A 45 -4.83 18.00 7.36
C LYS A 45 -4.50 16.52 7.53
N ILE A 46 -3.35 16.08 7.00
CA ILE A 46 -2.86 14.70 7.17
C ILE A 46 -2.57 14.40 8.65
N ARG A 47 -1.88 15.29 9.35
CA ARG A 47 -1.56 15.14 10.78
C ARG A 47 -2.82 15.10 11.65
N GLU A 48 -3.81 15.92 11.30
CA GLU A 48 -5.12 16.00 11.97
C GLU A 48 -6.06 14.84 11.58
N LYS A 49 -5.63 13.97 10.64
CA LYS A 49 -6.39 12.80 10.16
C LYS A 49 -7.79 13.15 9.66
N GLU A 50 -7.92 14.30 8.99
CA GLU A 50 -9.22 14.74 8.45
C GLU A 50 -9.83 13.67 7.53
N PRO A 51 -11.17 13.49 7.52
CA PRO A 51 -11.84 12.44 6.73
C PRO A 51 -11.45 12.45 5.25
N ILE A 52 -11.31 13.64 4.67
CA ILE A 52 -10.95 13.81 3.25
C ILE A 52 -9.60 13.17 2.89
N VAL A 53 -8.68 13.06 3.84
CA VAL A 53 -7.36 12.45 3.63
C VAL A 53 -7.51 10.97 3.26
N TRP A 54 -8.47 10.28 3.87
CA TRP A 54 -8.71 8.86 3.61
C TRP A 54 -9.35 8.64 2.23
N GLU A 55 -10.24 9.54 1.80
CA GLU A 55 -10.83 9.50 0.46
C GLU A 55 -9.76 9.72 -0.62
N ILE A 56 -8.90 10.73 -0.45
CA ILE A 56 -7.79 10.98 -1.38
C ILE A 56 -6.78 9.83 -1.37
N LEU A 57 -6.49 9.26 -0.20
CA LEU A 57 -5.58 8.11 -0.10
C LEU A 57 -6.12 6.89 -0.86
N GLN A 58 -7.41 6.58 -0.73
CA GLN A 58 -8.04 5.48 -1.47
C GLN A 58 -7.96 5.69 -2.99
N GLU A 59 -8.22 6.91 -3.45
CA GLU A 59 -8.11 7.26 -4.87
C GLU A 59 -6.67 7.14 -5.39
N VAL A 60 -5.69 7.65 -4.63
CA VAL A 60 -4.26 7.56 -4.98
C VAL A 60 -3.80 6.10 -5.07
N MET A 61 -4.24 5.27 -4.14
CA MET A 61 -3.88 3.85 -4.10
C MET A 61 -4.54 3.06 -5.23
N GLN A 62 -5.67 3.52 -5.78
CA GLN A 62 -6.39 2.81 -6.83
C GLN A 62 -5.54 2.74 -8.11
N GLY A 63 -5.18 1.53 -8.52
CA GLY A 63 -4.27 1.31 -9.64
C GLY A 63 -2.80 1.54 -9.30
N HIS A 64 -2.42 1.91 -8.08
CA HIS A 64 -1.00 2.03 -7.72
C HIS A 64 -0.55 0.75 -7.02
N PRO A 65 0.08 -0.21 -7.72
CA PRO A 65 0.49 -1.46 -7.09
C PRO A 65 1.59 -1.21 -6.04
N VAL A 66 1.67 -2.11 -5.06
CA VAL A 66 2.78 -2.16 -4.09
C VAL A 66 3.47 -3.50 -4.19
N LEU A 67 4.77 -3.54 -3.93
CA LEU A 67 5.53 -4.77 -3.86
C LEU A 67 5.63 -5.23 -2.41
N LEU A 68 5.23 -6.47 -2.14
CA LEU A 68 5.46 -7.12 -0.86
C LEU A 68 6.69 -8.02 -0.98
N ASN A 69 7.55 -7.98 0.03
CA ASN A 69 8.74 -8.82 0.14
C ASN A 69 8.84 -9.42 1.54
N ARG A 70 9.18 -10.71 1.62
CA ARG A 70 9.55 -11.37 2.88
C ARG A 70 11.00 -11.84 2.80
N ALA A 71 11.79 -11.50 3.82
CA ALA A 71 13.16 -12.00 3.93
C ALA A 71 13.19 -13.40 4.58
N PRO A 72 14.12 -14.29 4.16
CA PRO A 72 15.04 -14.16 3.02
C PRO A 72 14.35 -14.42 1.68
N THR A 73 14.73 -13.68 0.64
CA THR A 73 14.21 -13.86 -0.73
C THR A 73 14.98 -14.97 -1.45
N LEU A 74 14.44 -16.19 -1.47
CA LEU A 74 15.09 -17.37 -2.05
C LEU A 74 14.91 -17.50 -3.57
N HIS A 75 13.83 -16.93 -4.10
CA HIS A 75 13.46 -17.00 -5.51
C HIS A 75 12.53 -15.84 -5.88
N ARG A 76 12.25 -15.66 -7.17
CA ARG A 76 11.45 -14.53 -7.69
C ARG A 76 10.09 -14.35 -7.01
N LEU A 77 9.41 -15.43 -6.61
CA LEU A 77 8.09 -15.34 -5.95
C LEU A 77 8.15 -14.80 -4.51
N GLY A 78 9.35 -14.57 -3.96
CA GLY A 78 9.52 -13.92 -2.65
C GLY A 78 9.31 -12.40 -2.70
N ILE A 79 9.13 -11.83 -3.90
CA ILE A 79 8.68 -10.46 -4.13
C ILE A 79 7.51 -10.53 -5.12
N GLN A 80 6.37 -9.97 -4.76
CA GLN A 80 5.20 -9.93 -5.65
C GLN A 80 4.46 -8.61 -5.53
N ALA A 81 3.83 -8.19 -6.62
CA ALA A 81 3.03 -6.98 -6.68
C ALA A 81 1.56 -7.25 -6.34
N PHE A 82 0.93 -6.31 -5.63
CA PHE A 82 -0.48 -6.37 -5.27
C PHE A 82 -1.13 -5.00 -5.40
N GLN A 83 -2.43 -4.97 -5.72
CA GLN A 83 -3.26 -3.79 -5.53
C GLN A 83 -3.55 -3.62 -4.03
N PRO A 84 -3.07 -2.55 -3.38
CA PRO A 84 -3.35 -2.36 -1.97
C PRO A 84 -4.80 -1.92 -1.77
N ILE A 85 -5.40 -2.39 -0.68
CA ILE A 85 -6.65 -1.87 -0.14
C ILE A 85 -6.43 -1.44 1.31
N LEU A 86 -7.11 -0.38 1.75
CA LEU A 86 -7.03 0.04 3.15
C LEU A 86 -7.74 -0.99 4.05
N VAL A 87 -7.08 -1.33 5.15
CA VAL A 87 -7.65 -2.18 6.21
C VAL A 87 -7.49 -1.52 7.57
N GLU A 88 -8.35 -1.94 8.49
CA GLU A 88 -8.20 -1.60 9.91
C GLU A 88 -7.05 -2.35 10.56
N GLY A 89 -6.58 -1.84 11.70
CA GLY A 89 -5.48 -2.42 12.46
C GLY A 89 -4.10 -1.98 11.97
N ARG A 90 -3.07 -2.74 12.37
CA ARG A 90 -1.64 -2.40 12.16
C ARG A 90 -0.86 -3.45 11.39
N ALA A 91 -1.51 -4.52 10.93
CA ALA A 91 -0.85 -5.63 10.25
C ALA A 91 -1.22 -5.68 8.76
N ILE A 92 -0.25 -6.01 7.92
CA ILE A 92 -0.48 -6.28 6.49
C ILE A 92 -1.33 -7.55 6.38
N CYS A 93 -2.38 -7.50 5.56
CA CYS A 93 -3.20 -8.67 5.25
C CYS A 93 -2.73 -9.30 3.94
N LEU A 94 -2.36 -10.57 3.99
CA LEU A 94 -1.86 -11.33 2.84
C LEU A 94 -2.86 -12.42 2.45
N HIS A 95 -3.06 -12.61 1.15
CA HIS A 95 -3.92 -13.69 0.66
C HIS A 95 -3.30 -15.07 0.99
N PRO A 96 -4.08 -16.04 1.50
CA PRO A 96 -3.53 -17.33 1.94
C PRO A 96 -2.80 -18.11 0.83
N LEU A 97 -3.29 -18.03 -0.42
CA LEU A 97 -2.68 -18.78 -1.54
C LEU A 97 -1.28 -18.30 -1.96
N VAL A 98 -0.87 -17.08 -1.61
CA VAL A 98 0.49 -16.60 -1.95
C VAL A 98 1.51 -16.90 -0.86
N CYS A 99 1.09 -17.36 0.32
CA CYS A 99 1.98 -17.61 1.47
C CYS A 99 3.12 -18.59 1.12
N LYS A 100 2.82 -19.62 0.32
CA LYS A 100 3.84 -20.57 -0.15
C LYS A 100 4.92 -19.91 -1.02
N GLY A 101 4.56 -18.90 -1.83
CA GLY A 101 5.53 -18.13 -2.62
C GLY A 101 6.45 -17.27 -1.75
N PHE A 102 5.96 -16.79 -0.60
CA PHE A 102 6.79 -16.06 0.36
C PHE A 102 7.48 -16.96 1.39
N ASN A 103 7.16 -18.26 1.40
CA ASN A 103 7.45 -19.18 2.50
C ASN A 103 7.00 -18.62 3.86
N ALA A 104 5.89 -17.87 3.88
CA ALA A 104 5.39 -17.14 5.04
C ALA A 104 4.43 -17.98 5.87
N ASP A 105 4.57 -17.88 7.19
CA ASP A 105 3.56 -18.27 8.16
C ASP A 105 3.01 -17.01 8.87
N PHE A 106 2.25 -17.20 9.95
CA PHE A 106 1.59 -16.09 10.65
C PHE A 106 1.84 -16.13 12.15
N ASP A 107 3.03 -16.58 12.56
CA ASP A 107 3.43 -16.67 13.97
C ASP A 107 4.26 -15.45 14.46
N GLY A 108 4.56 -14.50 13.56
CA GLY A 108 5.39 -13.33 13.85
C GLY A 108 6.10 -12.75 12.62
N ASP A 109 6.01 -13.43 11.47
CA ASP A 109 6.57 -13.00 10.20
C ASP A 109 6.26 -11.53 9.83
N GLN A 110 7.29 -10.84 9.34
CA GLN A 110 7.24 -9.47 8.88
C GLN A 110 7.49 -9.39 7.36
N MET A 111 6.87 -8.40 6.72
CA MET A 111 7.06 -8.13 5.30
C MET A 111 7.39 -6.66 5.07
N ALA A 112 8.30 -6.40 4.13
CA ALA A 112 8.56 -5.06 3.62
C ALA A 112 7.55 -4.71 2.52
N VAL A 113 7.25 -3.41 2.41
CA VAL A 113 6.39 -2.85 1.38
C VAL A 113 7.18 -1.81 0.59
N HIS A 114 7.17 -1.91 -0.73
CA HIS A 114 7.82 -0.94 -1.62
C HIS A 114 6.78 -0.33 -2.58
N VAL A 115 6.90 0.97 -2.83
CA VAL A 115 6.02 1.69 -3.76
C VAL A 115 6.79 2.03 -5.04
N PRO A 116 6.46 1.43 -6.20
CA PRO A 116 7.05 1.82 -7.48
C PRO A 116 6.62 3.24 -7.85
N LEU A 117 7.56 4.12 -8.16
CA LEU A 117 7.27 5.54 -8.39
C LEU A 117 7.06 5.89 -9.86
N SER A 118 7.95 5.44 -10.75
CA SER A 118 7.85 5.74 -12.18
C SER A 118 6.72 4.95 -12.84
N LEU A 119 6.27 5.42 -14.00
CA LEU A 119 5.21 4.74 -14.77
C LEU A 119 5.69 3.38 -15.27
N GLU A 120 6.97 3.28 -15.64
CA GLU A 120 7.61 2.05 -16.08
C GLU A 120 7.65 1.01 -14.95
N ALA A 121 8.07 1.41 -13.74
CA ALA A 121 8.10 0.52 -12.58
C ALA A 121 6.69 0.07 -12.16
N GLN A 122 5.69 0.96 -12.26
CA GLN A 122 4.30 0.60 -12.03
C GLN A 122 3.76 -0.37 -13.10
N ALA A 123 4.16 -0.19 -14.35
CA ALA A 123 3.77 -1.08 -15.45
C ALA A 123 4.39 -2.47 -15.29
N GLU A 124 5.68 -2.55 -14.97
CA GLU A 124 6.37 -3.81 -14.67
C GLU A 124 5.68 -4.55 -13.53
N ALA A 125 5.40 -3.86 -12.42
CA ALA A 125 4.71 -4.45 -11.27
C ALA A 125 3.29 -4.96 -11.60
N ARG A 126 2.63 -4.45 -12.65
CA ARG A 126 1.30 -4.93 -13.05
C ARG A 126 1.35 -6.10 -14.04
N LEU A 127 2.41 -6.21 -14.83
CA LEU A 127 2.47 -7.09 -16.00
C LEU A 127 3.37 -8.32 -15.80
N LEU A 128 4.39 -8.21 -14.95
CA LEU A 128 5.43 -9.24 -14.72
C LEU A 128 5.29 -9.89 -13.34
#